data_AF-A0AAJ3NCR3-F1
#
_entry.id   AF-A0AAJ3NCR3-F1
#
_cell.length_a   1.000
_cell.length_b   1.000
_cell.length_c   1.000
_cell.angle_alpha   90.00
_cell.angle_beta   90.00
_cell.angle_gamma   90.00
#
_symmetry.space_group_name_H-M   'P 1'
#
loop_
_entity.id
_entity.type
_entity.pdbx_description
1 polymer ?
#
loop_
_entity_poly.entity_id
_entity_poly.type
_entity_poly.pdbx_seq_one_letter_code
_entity_poly.pdbx_strand_id
1 'polypeptide(L)'
;MTKKIFIIGALAILSCKERPKKETAEISVQQSGSAVYDDEKKEADEAHNWLETHIENYFAGDLGNLDKMMKDMTTKDYYDYKSDAMNVDMDVDGSLTQKEFEQKWKAKFDTSKAGVGTGFLITGQDWDSIKVVKCQLISQKGEEFLFDVILSDASHQLSYPIKVKVIKENNEFLIADVLQEDIQP
;
A
#
# COMPACT_ATOMS: atom_id res chain seq x y z
N MET A 1 28.14 -56.42 -5.68
CA MET A 1 27.75 -57.46 -4.71
C MET A 1 26.42 -57.08 -4.06
N THR A 2 25.62 -58.07 -3.64
CA THR A 2 24.58 -58.07 -2.58
C THR A 2 23.50 -56.96 -2.49
N LYS A 3 22.22 -57.37 -2.41
CA LYS A 3 21.01 -56.53 -2.31
C LYS A 3 20.60 -56.15 -0.87
N LYS A 4 19.99 -54.96 -0.68
CA LYS A 4 18.86 -54.59 0.23
C LYS A 4 18.24 -53.27 -0.29
N ILE A 5 16.94 -52.99 -0.49
CA ILE A 5 15.63 -53.70 -0.38
C ILE A 5 14.87 -53.64 0.98
N PHE A 6 13.65 -53.06 0.92
CA PHE A 6 12.54 -52.95 1.91
C PHE A 6 12.81 -52.13 3.19
N ILE A 7 11.82 -51.54 3.90
CA ILE A 7 10.40 -51.91 4.14
C ILE A 7 9.40 -50.74 3.96
N ILE A 8 8.16 -51.05 3.58
CA ILE A 8 6.99 -50.13 3.57
C ILE A 8 6.23 -50.26 4.90
N GLY A 9 5.86 -49.13 5.51
CA GLY A 9 5.06 -49.08 6.74
C GLY A 9 3.70 -48.41 6.54
N ALA A 10 2.69 -49.18 6.14
CA ALA A 10 1.29 -48.75 6.15
C ALA A 10 0.53 -49.51 7.25
N LEU A 11 -0.14 -48.79 8.15
CA LEU A 11 -0.97 -49.39 9.19
C LEU A 11 -2.38 -48.80 9.10
N ALA A 12 -3.37 -49.66 8.87
CA ALA A 12 -4.78 -49.31 8.87
C ALA A 12 -5.56 -50.38 9.65
N ILE A 13 -6.32 -49.97 10.65
CA ILE A 13 -7.24 -50.85 11.38
C ILE A 13 -8.49 -50.08 11.82
N LEU A 14 -9.63 -50.55 11.27
CA LEU A 14 -10.95 -50.72 11.91
C LEU A 14 -11.45 -49.57 12.80
N SER A 15 -12.42 -48.76 12.34
CA SER A 15 -13.83 -49.10 12.05
C SER A 15 -14.67 -49.36 13.31
N CYS A 16 -15.63 -48.47 13.55
CA CYS A 16 -16.83 -48.71 14.34
C CYS A 16 -18.00 -47.95 13.70
N LYS A 17 -19.22 -48.50 13.75
CA LYS A 17 -20.35 -48.05 12.92
C LYS A 17 -21.67 -48.34 13.62
N GLU A 18 -22.46 -47.30 13.96
CA GLU A 18 -23.94 -47.32 13.91
C GLU A 18 -24.55 -45.93 14.17
N ARG A 19 -25.88 -45.83 14.01
CA ARG A 19 -26.77 -44.65 14.21
C ARG A 19 -28.10 -45.18 14.81
N PRO A 20 -29.21 -44.40 14.94
CA PRO A 20 -29.43 -42.94 15.01
C PRO A 20 -30.35 -42.50 16.19
N LYS A 21 -30.50 -41.18 16.43
CA LYS A 21 -31.82 -40.48 16.46
C LYS A 21 -31.73 -38.96 16.70
N LYS A 22 -32.87 -38.33 16.43
CA LYS A 22 -33.38 -36.95 16.64
C LYS A 22 -32.86 -36.20 17.89
N GLU A 23 -32.96 -34.87 18.01
CA GLU A 23 -34.07 -34.00 17.54
C GLU A 23 -33.67 -32.53 17.20
N THR A 24 -34.67 -31.69 16.92
CA THR A 24 -34.57 -30.40 16.20
C THR A 24 -34.04 -29.23 17.03
N ALA A 25 -33.19 -28.39 16.41
CA ALA A 25 -33.03 -26.98 16.76
C ALA A 25 -32.63 -26.17 15.49
N GLU A 26 -33.61 -25.67 14.74
CA GLU A 26 -33.35 -24.71 13.66
C GLU A 26 -33.06 -23.33 14.26
N ILE A 27 -31.79 -23.08 14.62
CA ILE A 27 -31.34 -21.74 14.98
C ILE A 27 -31.14 -20.97 13.67
N SER A 28 -32.16 -20.20 13.28
CA SER A 28 -32.08 -19.24 12.20
C SER A 28 -31.15 -18.09 12.59
N VAL A 29 -29.84 -18.26 12.39
CA VAL A 29 -28.86 -17.18 12.53
C VAL A 29 -29.17 -16.15 11.45
N GLN A 30 -29.84 -15.05 11.84
CA GLN A 30 -29.99 -13.89 10.97
C GLN A 30 -28.61 -13.27 10.77
N GLN A 31 -28.01 -13.50 9.60
CA GLN A 31 -26.72 -12.96 9.20
C GLN A 31 -26.83 -11.45 8.92
N SER A 32 -26.92 -10.65 9.99
CA SER A 32 -26.98 -9.18 9.93
C SER A 32 -25.60 -8.55 9.67
N GLY A 33 -24.84 -9.09 8.72
CA GLY A 33 -23.40 -8.82 8.58
C GLY A 33 -22.85 -8.96 7.15
N SER A 34 -23.71 -8.84 6.13
CA SER A 34 -23.24 -8.74 4.74
C SER A 34 -22.97 -7.28 4.35
N ALA A 35 -24.01 -6.46 4.19
CA ALA A 35 -23.96 -5.12 3.57
C ALA A 35 -22.74 -4.25 3.99
N VAL A 36 -22.57 -3.97 5.28
CA VAL A 36 -21.47 -3.10 5.76
C VAL A 36 -20.08 -3.68 5.45
N TYR A 37 -19.92 -5.00 5.54
CA TYR A 37 -18.64 -5.68 5.30
C TYR A 37 -18.36 -5.87 3.81
N ASP A 38 -19.41 -6.11 3.02
CA ASP A 38 -19.35 -6.13 1.56
C ASP A 38 -19.01 -4.73 1.00
N ASP A 39 -19.60 -3.68 1.56
CA ASP A 39 -19.33 -2.28 1.20
C ASP A 39 -17.92 -1.84 1.62
N GLU A 40 -17.48 -2.08 2.87
CA GLU A 40 -16.11 -1.78 3.31
C GLU A 40 -15.06 -2.44 2.39
N LYS A 41 -15.24 -3.74 2.10
CA LYS A 41 -14.35 -4.49 1.20
C LYS A 41 -14.40 -3.95 -0.24
N LYS A 42 -15.58 -3.59 -0.75
CA LYS A 42 -15.74 -3.00 -2.08
C LYS A 42 -15.03 -1.65 -2.18
N GLU A 43 -15.11 -0.79 -1.17
CA GLU A 43 -14.38 0.48 -1.18
C GLU A 43 -12.87 0.28 -1.10
N ALA A 44 -12.39 -0.74 -0.39
CA ALA A 44 -10.96 -1.10 -0.41
C ALA A 44 -10.49 -1.63 -1.78
N ASP A 45 -11.31 -2.43 -2.46
CA ASP A 45 -11.04 -2.88 -3.84
C ASP A 45 -11.03 -1.68 -4.82
N GLU A 46 -11.93 -0.72 -4.64
CA GLU A 46 -11.98 0.53 -5.42
C GLU A 46 -10.74 1.41 -5.17
N ALA A 47 -10.35 1.62 -3.92
CA ALA A 47 -9.16 2.37 -3.53
C ALA A 47 -7.87 1.73 -4.03
N HIS A 48 -7.77 0.39 -3.97
CA HIS A 48 -6.66 -0.39 -4.54
C HIS A 48 -6.49 -0.12 -6.04
N ASN A 49 -7.57 -0.34 -6.80
CA ASN A 49 -7.54 -0.21 -8.26
C ASN A 49 -7.31 1.25 -8.71
N TRP A 50 -7.84 2.21 -7.96
CA TRP A 50 -7.54 3.63 -8.15
C TRP A 50 -6.03 3.89 -7.94
N LEU A 51 -5.45 3.39 -6.85
CA LEU A 51 -4.06 3.66 -6.49
C LEU A 51 -3.08 3.08 -7.52
N GLU A 52 -3.24 1.82 -7.92
CA GLU A 52 -2.39 1.21 -8.94
C GLU A 52 -2.45 2.00 -10.26
N THR A 53 -3.66 2.34 -10.70
CA THR A 53 -3.89 3.11 -11.92
C THR A 53 -3.21 4.49 -11.90
N HIS A 54 -3.33 5.23 -10.79
CA HIS A 54 -2.79 6.60 -10.72
C HIS A 54 -1.28 6.62 -10.53
N ILE A 55 -0.69 5.64 -9.83
CA ILE A 55 0.77 5.49 -9.75
C ILE A 55 1.36 5.19 -11.12
N GLU A 56 0.83 4.21 -11.87
CA GLU A 56 1.39 3.88 -13.18
C GLU A 56 1.15 4.99 -14.21
N ASN A 57 0.01 5.68 -14.15
CA ASN A 57 -0.25 6.86 -14.98
C ASN A 57 0.70 8.02 -14.66
N TYR A 58 1.07 8.24 -13.40
CA TYR A 58 2.05 9.27 -13.01
C TYR A 58 3.41 9.00 -13.68
N PHE A 59 3.95 7.80 -13.56
CA PHE A 59 5.26 7.47 -14.15
C PHE A 59 5.25 7.27 -15.67
N ALA A 60 4.08 7.08 -16.28
CA ALA A 60 3.87 7.16 -17.72
C ALA A 60 3.51 8.58 -18.21
N GLY A 61 3.45 9.57 -17.31
CA GLY A 61 3.11 10.95 -17.60
C GLY A 61 4.23 11.73 -18.28
N ASP A 62 3.87 12.81 -18.98
CA ASP A 62 4.83 13.77 -19.50
C ASP A 62 5.50 14.56 -18.36
N LEU A 63 6.81 14.73 -18.42
CA LEU A 63 7.62 15.37 -17.36
C LEU A 63 7.13 16.79 -17.02
N GLY A 64 6.61 17.54 -17.99
CA GLY A 64 6.06 18.88 -17.79
C GLY A 64 4.73 18.93 -17.04
N ASN A 65 4.09 17.77 -16.81
CA ASN A 65 2.78 17.64 -16.17
C ASN A 65 2.83 16.99 -14.78
N LEU A 66 3.97 16.44 -14.35
CA LEU A 66 4.06 15.62 -13.14
C LEU A 66 3.72 16.37 -11.84
N ASP A 67 4.09 17.64 -11.69
CA ASP A 67 3.65 18.47 -10.55
C ASP A 67 2.11 18.53 -10.46
N LYS A 68 1.45 18.78 -11.61
CA LYS A 68 -0.01 18.82 -11.67
C LYS A 68 -0.61 17.44 -11.35
N MET A 69 -0.03 16.36 -11.88
CA MET A 69 -0.51 15.00 -11.60
C MET A 69 -0.36 14.63 -10.12
N MET A 70 0.78 14.95 -9.50
CA MET A 70 0.97 14.80 -8.05
C MET A 70 -0.11 15.57 -7.29
N LYS A 71 -0.35 16.83 -7.66
CA LYS A 71 -1.33 17.71 -7.03
C LYS A 71 -2.79 17.26 -7.20
N ASP A 72 -3.13 16.68 -8.35
CA ASP A 72 -4.46 16.17 -8.65
C ASP A 72 -4.76 14.86 -7.87
N MET A 73 -3.74 14.05 -7.57
CA MET A 73 -3.88 12.74 -6.91
C MET A 73 -3.55 12.72 -5.40
N THR A 74 -3.26 13.87 -4.79
CA THR A 74 -2.87 13.99 -3.38
C THR A 74 -3.77 14.95 -2.61
N THR A 75 -3.85 14.80 -1.28
CA THR A 75 -4.47 15.84 -0.45
C THR A 75 -3.58 17.08 -0.45
N LYS A 76 -4.17 18.28 -0.34
CA LYS A 76 -3.41 19.54 -0.38
C LYS A 76 -2.33 19.62 0.71
N ASP A 77 -2.61 19.10 1.90
CA ASP A 77 -1.62 19.02 2.99
C ASP A 77 -0.44 18.11 2.62
N TYR A 78 -0.69 16.99 1.94
CA TYR A 78 0.34 16.04 1.54
C TYR A 78 1.15 16.53 0.32
N TYR A 79 0.50 17.19 -0.65
CA TYR A 79 1.18 17.90 -1.74
C TYR A 79 2.17 18.93 -1.20
N ASP A 80 1.72 19.82 -0.30
CA ASP A 80 2.58 20.85 0.32
C ASP A 80 3.75 20.19 1.08
N TYR A 81 3.48 19.13 1.85
CA TYR A 81 4.48 18.40 2.64
C TYR A 81 5.55 17.72 1.79
N LYS A 82 5.16 16.95 0.76
CA LYS A 82 6.12 16.25 -0.10
C LYS A 82 6.86 17.23 -1.02
N SER A 83 6.23 18.34 -1.43
CA SER A 83 6.91 19.43 -2.15
C SER A 83 8.04 20.05 -1.31
N ASP A 84 7.80 20.34 -0.02
CA ASP A 84 8.86 20.77 0.88
C ASP A 84 9.93 19.68 1.03
N ALA A 85 9.53 18.43 1.32
CA ALA A 85 10.44 17.31 1.58
C ALA A 85 11.39 17.02 0.40
N MET A 86 10.89 17.18 -0.83
CA MET A 86 11.67 17.07 -2.06
C MET A 86 12.75 18.15 -2.21
N ASN A 87 12.59 19.31 -1.57
CA ASN A 87 13.42 20.50 -1.78
C ASN A 87 14.22 20.94 -0.53
N VAL A 88 14.26 20.12 0.53
CA VAL A 88 15.02 20.42 1.76
C VAL A 88 16.51 20.58 1.45
N ASP A 89 17.13 21.62 2.01
CA ASP A 89 18.56 21.93 1.89
C ASP A 89 19.09 21.99 0.43
N MET A 90 18.22 22.28 -0.56
CA MET A 90 18.57 22.34 -2.00
C MET A 90 19.02 23.72 -2.51
N ASP A 91 19.21 24.71 -1.63
CA ASP A 91 19.58 26.11 -1.97
C ASP A 91 18.66 26.82 -2.99
N VAL A 92 17.43 26.33 -3.19
CA VAL A 92 16.39 26.96 -4.03
C VAL A 92 15.52 27.92 -3.22
N ASP A 93 14.88 28.90 -3.88
CA ASP A 93 13.93 29.80 -3.21
C ASP A 93 12.73 29.01 -2.66
N GLY A 94 12.38 29.23 -1.39
CA GLY A 94 11.42 28.43 -0.64
C GLY A 94 11.95 27.12 -0.03
N SER A 95 13.21 26.74 -0.27
CA SER A 95 13.87 25.62 0.43
C SER A 95 13.82 25.80 1.94
N LEU A 96 13.45 24.73 2.66
CA LEU A 96 13.56 24.67 4.12
C LEU A 96 14.86 23.98 4.52
N THR A 97 15.42 24.32 5.67
CA THR A 97 16.39 23.40 6.31
C THR A 97 15.67 22.18 6.89
N GLN A 98 16.36 21.05 7.02
CA GLN A 98 15.83 19.83 7.67
C GLN A 98 15.08 20.13 8.99
N LYS A 99 15.63 21.03 9.81
CA LYS A 99 15.03 21.42 11.11
C LYS A 99 13.72 22.21 10.95
N GLU A 100 13.63 23.09 9.95
CA GLU A 100 12.43 23.88 9.68
C GLU A 100 11.33 23.03 9.06
N PHE A 101 11.68 22.11 8.16
CA PHE A 101 10.82 21.06 7.64
C PHE A 101 10.21 20.23 8.79
N GLU A 102 11.05 19.72 9.70
CA GLU A 102 10.60 19.02 10.91
C GLU A 102 9.65 19.88 11.77
N GLN A 103 9.99 21.15 12.04
CA GLN A 103 9.14 22.00 12.87
C GLN A 103 7.78 22.30 12.22
N LYS A 104 7.73 22.44 10.89
CA LYS A 104 6.52 22.70 10.11
C LYS A 104 5.56 21.51 10.10
N TRP A 105 6.08 20.28 9.97
CA TRP A 105 5.25 19.12 9.60
C TRP A 105 5.06 18.02 10.66
N LYS A 106 5.92 17.92 11.69
CA LYS A 106 5.85 16.89 12.75
C LYS A 106 4.52 16.84 13.54
N ALA A 107 3.64 17.82 13.36
CA ALA A 107 2.32 17.88 13.97
C ALA A 107 1.21 17.21 13.10
N LYS A 108 1.52 16.85 11.85
CA LYS A 108 0.62 16.17 10.90
C LYS A 108 1.21 14.86 10.37
N PHE A 109 2.51 14.83 10.07
CA PHE A 109 3.19 13.73 9.39
C PHE A 109 4.35 13.16 10.20
N ASP A 110 4.72 11.91 9.93
CA ASP A 110 5.98 11.34 10.40
C ASP A 110 7.13 11.84 9.52
N THR A 111 7.78 12.92 9.96
CA THR A 111 8.89 13.56 9.23
C THR A 111 10.12 12.67 9.12
N SER A 112 10.19 11.53 9.83
CA SER A 112 11.26 10.53 9.64
C SER A 112 11.02 9.61 8.44
N LYS A 113 9.83 9.64 7.83
CA LYS A 113 9.44 8.81 6.67
C LYS A 113 9.08 9.61 5.43
N ALA A 114 9.45 10.89 5.40
CA ALA A 114 9.15 11.82 4.31
C ALA A 114 9.82 11.48 2.95
N GLY A 115 10.95 10.77 2.98
CA GLY A 115 11.87 10.73 1.85
C GLY A 115 12.42 12.12 1.55
N VAL A 116 13.26 12.65 2.45
CA VAL A 116 13.87 13.97 2.29
C VAL A 116 14.88 13.94 1.14
N GLY A 117 14.77 14.89 0.21
CA GLY A 117 15.58 14.94 -1.02
C GLY A 117 15.26 13.84 -2.04
N THR A 118 14.20 13.05 -1.84
CA THR A 118 13.77 11.96 -2.74
C THR A 118 12.51 12.35 -3.52
N GLY A 119 12.31 11.73 -4.69
CA GLY A 119 11.12 11.89 -5.51
C GLY A 119 9.81 11.47 -4.82
N PHE A 120 8.69 11.77 -5.49
CA PHE A 120 7.32 11.62 -4.98
C PHE A 120 7.04 10.23 -4.39
N LEU A 121 7.11 9.19 -5.23
CA LEU A 121 6.80 7.80 -4.88
C LEU A 121 8.00 6.85 -4.97
N ILE A 122 9.11 7.29 -5.58
CA ILE A 122 10.35 6.52 -5.73
C ILE A 122 11.54 7.34 -5.21
N THR A 123 12.62 6.65 -4.89
CA THR A 123 13.86 7.30 -4.39
C THR A 123 14.84 7.69 -5.49
N GLY A 124 14.58 7.30 -6.75
CA GLY A 124 15.30 7.79 -7.91
C GLY A 124 14.83 9.16 -8.39
N GLN A 125 15.67 9.85 -9.17
CA GLN A 125 15.30 11.06 -9.93
C GLN A 125 14.91 10.72 -11.37
N ASP A 126 15.60 9.74 -11.98
CA ASP A 126 15.26 9.15 -13.28
C ASP A 126 14.58 7.78 -13.11
N TRP A 127 13.80 7.37 -14.11
CA TRP A 127 13.21 6.03 -14.28
C TRP A 127 13.06 5.70 -15.77
N ASP A 128 12.91 4.42 -16.11
CA ASP A 128 12.53 3.97 -17.46
C ASP A 128 11.04 3.56 -17.49
N SER A 129 10.64 2.61 -16.65
CA SER A 129 9.23 2.24 -16.49
C SER A 129 8.95 1.73 -15.09
N ILE A 130 8.12 2.46 -14.33
CA ILE A 130 7.66 2.04 -13.01
C ILE A 130 6.40 1.18 -13.15
N LYS A 131 6.38 0.04 -12.47
CA LYS A 131 5.21 -0.83 -12.32
C LYS A 131 4.91 -1.14 -10.86
N VAL A 132 3.62 -1.26 -10.54
CA VAL A 132 3.18 -1.73 -9.23
C VAL A 132 3.25 -3.25 -9.24
N VAL A 133 4.20 -3.82 -8.49
CA VAL A 133 4.40 -5.27 -8.38
C VAL A 133 3.80 -5.85 -7.09
N LYS A 134 3.36 -4.97 -6.19
CA LYS A 134 2.52 -5.28 -5.04
C LYS A 134 1.70 -4.05 -4.66
N CYS A 135 0.41 -4.24 -4.44
CA CYS A 135 -0.44 -3.34 -3.65
C CYS A 135 -1.25 -4.23 -2.68
N GLN A 136 -1.11 -4.02 -1.36
CA GLN A 136 -1.79 -4.85 -0.36
C GLN A 136 -2.36 -3.99 0.76
N LEU A 137 -3.67 -4.06 1.00
CA LEU A 137 -4.29 -3.40 2.15
C LEU A 137 -3.71 -3.96 3.47
N ILE A 138 -3.15 -3.06 4.29
CA ILE A 138 -2.70 -3.33 5.67
C ILE A 138 -3.87 -3.14 6.64
N SER A 139 -4.59 -2.02 6.49
CA SER A 139 -5.72 -1.66 7.35
C SER A 139 -6.64 -0.64 6.69
N GLN A 140 -7.92 -0.72 7.02
CA GLN A 140 -8.95 0.26 6.69
C GLN A 140 -9.59 0.77 7.98
N LYS A 141 -10.07 2.02 7.98
CA LYS A 141 -10.78 2.64 9.09
C LYS A 141 -11.78 3.67 8.55
N GLY A 142 -12.95 3.21 8.15
CA GLY A 142 -13.87 4.00 7.35
C GLY A 142 -13.22 4.38 6.02
N GLU A 143 -13.22 5.67 5.70
CA GLU A 143 -12.65 6.24 4.47
C GLU A 143 -11.12 6.38 4.48
N GLU A 144 -10.41 5.97 5.55
CA GLU A 144 -8.94 5.86 5.57
C GLU A 144 -8.48 4.44 5.18
N PHE A 145 -7.56 4.33 4.21
CA PHE A 145 -6.95 3.08 3.75
C PHE A 145 -5.43 3.17 3.83
N LEU A 146 -4.75 2.11 4.30
CA LEU A 146 -3.29 2.01 4.31
C LEU A 146 -2.85 0.80 3.49
N PHE A 147 -2.02 1.03 2.47
CA PHE A 147 -1.50 0.00 1.56
C PHE A 147 0.02 -0.20 1.74
N ASP A 148 0.45 -1.45 1.72
CA ASP A 148 1.85 -1.87 1.54
C ASP A 148 2.10 -2.04 0.04
N VAL A 149 2.92 -1.16 -0.53
CA VAL A 149 3.12 -1.02 -1.98
C VAL A 149 4.58 -1.27 -2.33
N ILE A 150 4.82 -2.03 -3.39
CA ILE A 150 6.15 -2.18 -3.98
C ILE A 150 6.06 -1.74 -5.43
N LEU A 151 6.81 -0.67 -5.73
CA LEU A 151 7.05 -0.21 -7.09
C LEU A 151 8.34 -0.83 -7.61
N SER A 152 8.45 -1.09 -8.91
CA SER A 152 9.68 -1.59 -9.52
C SER A 152 10.01 -0.83 -10.80
N ASP A 153 11.28 -0.43 -10.93
CA ASP A 153 11.89 -0.18 -12.23
C ASP A 153 12.66 -1.45 -12.63
N ALA A 154 12.08 -2.22 -13.56
CA ALA A 154 12.65 -3.50 -13.98
C ALA A 154 13.93 -3.33 -14.83
N SER A 155 14.06 -2.23 -15.57
CA SER A 155 15.22 -1.93 -16.42
C SER A 155 16.45 -1.57 -15.60
N HIS A 156 16.25 -0.80 -14.52
CA HIS A 156 17.29 -0.45 -13.54
C HIS A 156 17.49 -1.51 -12.44
N GLN A 157 16.66 -2.56 -12.41
CA GLN A 157 16.63 -3.61 -11.37
C GLN A 157 16.36 -3.04 -9.95
N LEU A 158 15.59 -1.96 -9.86
CA LEU A 158 15.25 -1.28 -8.62
C LEU A 158 13.85 -1.67 -8.13
N SER A 159 13.65 -1.57 -6.81
CA SER A 159 12.35 -1.75 -6.16
C SER A 159 12.23 -0.78 -4.99
N TYR A 160 11.07 -0.14 -4.89
CA TYR A 160 10.78 0.92 -3.92
C TYR A 160 9.61 0.45 -3.03
N PRO A 161 9.89 -0.11 -1.85
CA PRO A 161 8.86 -0.44 -0.87
C PRO A 161 8.42 0.84 -0.13
N ILE A 162 7.13 1.15 -0.21
CA ILE A 162 6.52 2.33 0.40
C ILE A 162 5.19 1.94 1.05
N LYS A 163 4.76 2.67 2.08
CA LYS A 163 3.39 2.54 2.62
C LYS A 163 2.59 3.77 2.23
N VAL A 164 1.49 3.58 1.52
CA VAL A 164 0.65 4.68 1.03
C VAL A 164 -0.63 4.76 1.86
N LYS A 165 -0.90 5.92 2.47
CA LYS A 165 -2.25 6.23 2.97
C LYS A 165 -3.05 6.83 1.83
N VAL A 166 -4.16 6.20 1.51
CA VAL A 166 -5.22 6.78 0.65
C VAL A 166 -6.38 7.17 1.56
N ILE A 167 -7.03 8.28 1.27
CA ILE A 167 -8.34 8.62 1.83
C ILE A 167 -9.38 8.74 0.72
N LYS A 168 -10.65 8.54 1.06
CA LYS A 168 -11.79 8.95 0.27
C LYS A 168 -12.33 10.27 0.84
N GLU A 169 -12.46 11.30 0.02
CA GLU A 169 -13.09 12.58 0.39
C GLU A 169 -13.93 13.08 -0.79
N ASN A 170 -15.13 13.59 -0.55
CA ASN A 170 -16.04 14.08 -1.60
C ASN A 170 -16.36 13.05 -2.72
N ASN A 171 -16.22 11.75 -2.44
CA ASN A 171 -16.30 10.63 -3.39
C ASN A 171 -15.14 10.58 -4.42
N GLU A 172 -14.01 11.23 -4.14
CA GLU A 172 -12.74 11.07 -4.84
C GLU A 172 -11.73 10.38 -3.91
N PHE A 173 -10.81 9.60 -4.47
CA PHE A 173 -9.69 9.03 -3.71
C PHE A 173 -8.46 9.93 -3.86
N LEU A 174 -7.70 10.13 -2.78
CA LEU A 174 -6.49 10.95 -2.74
C LEU A 174 -5.41 10.30 -1.87
N ILE A 175 -4.16 10.37 -2.29
CA ILE A 175 -3.01 10.01 -1.43
C ILE A 175 -2.86 11.08 -0.35
N ALA A 176 -2.97 10.66 0.92
CA ALA A 176 -2.86 11.52 2.08
C ALA A 176 -1.54 11.36 2.84
N ASP A 177 -0.77 10.29 2.59
CA ASP A 177 0.61 10.14 3.05
C ASP A 177 1.35 9.08 2.22
N VAL A 178 2.69 9.19 2.13
CA VAL A 178 3.56 8.11 1.67
C VAL A 178 4.74 8.02 2.61
N LEU A 179 4.79 6.93 3.36
CA LEU A 179 5.89 6.60 4.25
C LEU A 179 6.96 5.85 3.44
N GLN A 180 8.06 6.54 3.15
CA GLN A 180 9.26 5.94 2.58
C GLN A 180 10.15 5.44 3.73
N GLU A 181 10.65 4.21 3.65
CA GLU A 181 11.65 3.71 4.61
C GLU A 181 13.04 4.28 4.28
N ASP A 182 13.90 4.40 5.29
CA ASP A 182 15.22 5.02 5.16
C ASP A 182 16.11 4.27 4.16
N ILE A 183 16.52 4.97 3.09
CA ILE A 183 17.58 4.49 2.19
C ILE A 183 18.83 4.25 3.05
N GLN A 184 19.25 2.99 3.15
CA GLN A 184 20.52 2.68 3.81
C GLN A 184 21.67 3.22 2.93
N PRO A 185 22.63 3.97 3.51
CA PRO A 185 23.71 4.63 2.76
C PRO A 185 24.81 3.67 2.30
#